data_AF-A0A1J6LA11-F1
#
_entry.id   AF-A0A1J6LA11-F1
#
_cell.length_a   1.000
_cell.length_b   1.000
_cell.length_c   1.000
_cell.angle_alpha   90.00
_cell.angle_beta   90.00
_cell.angle_gamma   90.00
#
_symmetry.space_group_name_H-M   'P 1'
#
loop_
_entity.id
_entity.type
_entity.pdbx_description
1 polymer ?
#
loop_
_entity_poly.entity_id
_entity_poly.type
_entity_poly.pdbx_seq_one_letter_code
_entity_poly.pdbx_strand_id
1 'polypeptide(L)'
;MDELLAVLGYKVKSSDMAEVAQKLEQLEMAMCTTLEDGISHLSTDTVHKNPSDLSGWVQSMLSELNNTSVPSNFDMIGSIEEKDLGESSSNIVINEQNRIISDDDLRAIPGGAVFATESNKRQRSCVPLTTDATTRPVVLVDSQETGVRLVHTLMACAEAVQQENFNVADALVRHIGILAVSQSGAMRKVATYFAEALARRIYKIYPQDSIESSYTDVLQMHFYETCPYLKFAHFTANQAILEAFTNCNKVHVIDFSLKQGMQWPALIQALALRPGGPPAFRLTGIGPPQPDNTDALQQVGWKLAQLAETIGVEFEFRGFVTNSLADLDAEILDLRSSTETEVVAVNSVFELHRLLARPGAVEKVLNSIKQMNPKIVTIVEQEANHNASVFMDRFNEALHYYSTMFDSLESSVSTSSTGLTQPIVNNQDLVMSEVYLGRQICNVVACEGVDRVERHETLSQWRVRMNSAGFDPAHLGSNAFKQASMLLALFAGGDGYRVEENDGCLMLGWHTRPLIATSAWRLKAAGDAEL
;
A
#
# COMPACT_ATOMS: atom_id res chain seq x y z
N MET A 1 -35.46 -9.54 4.47
CA MET A 1 -34.28 -8.65 4.37
C MET A 1 -33.10 -9.50 4.75
N ASP A 2 -32.03 -9.47 3.99
CA ASP A 2 -30.82 -10.21 4.32
C ASP A 2 -30.25 -9.67 5.64
N GLU A 3 -30.12 -10.54 6.63
CA GLU A 3 -29.79 -10.11 8.00
C GLU A 3 -28.34 -9.62 8.11
N LEU A 4 -27.42 -10.19 7.31
CA LEU A 4 -26.01 -9.81 7.30
C LEU A 4 -25.82 -8.42 6.67
N LEU A 5 -26.48 -8.18 5.53
CA LEU A 5 -26.41 -6.88 4.85
C LEU A 5 -27.24 -5.79 5.53
N ALA A 6 -28.32 -6.16 6.23
CA ALA A 6 -29.11 -5.22 7.03
C ALA A 6 -28.32 -4.68 8.22
N VAL A 7 -27.45 -5.50 8.84
CA VAL A 7 -26.50 -5.05 9.89
C VAL A 7 -25.52 -4.01 9.35
N LEU A 8 -25.21 -4.08 8.06
CA LEU A 8 -24.34 -3.13 7.34
C LEU A 8 -25.10 -1.91 6.78
N GLY A 9 -26.41 -1.79 7.02
CA GLY A 9 -27.24 -0.65 6.60
C GLY A 9 -27.82 -0.75 5.18
N TYR A 10 -27.64 -1.89 4.50
CA TYR A 10 -28.19 -2.12 3.17
C TYR A 10 -29.59 -2.72 3.22
N LYS A 11 -30.43 -2.31 2.27
CA LYS A 11 -31.81 -2.76 2.13
C LYS A 11 -31.98 -3.77 1.01
N VAL A 12 -31.46 -4.98 1.21
CA VAL A 12 -31.59 -6.06 0.23
C VAL A 12 -32.49 -7.17 0.77
N LYS A 13 -33.49 -7.59 -0.01
CA LYS A 13 -34.29 -8.77 0.33
C LYS A 13 -33.48 -10.01 -0.02
N SER A 14 -33.55 -11.06 0.81
CA SER A 14 -32.85 -12.32 0.56
C SER A 14 -33.25 -12.98 -0.77
N SER A 15 -34.46 -12.70 -1.27
CA SER A 15 -34.93 -13.15 -2.60
C SER A 15 -34.18 -12.52 -3.77
N ASP A 16 -33.61 -11.32 -3.56
CA ASP A 16 -33.03 -10.50 -4.63
C ASP A 16 -31.50 -10.67 -4.66
N MET A 17 -30.94 -11.48 -3.75
CA MET A 17 -29.50 -11.59 -3.54
C MET A 17 -28.76 -12.21 -4.73
N ALA A 18 -29.37 -13.21 -5.37
CA ALA A 18 -28.81 -13.82 -6.57
C ALA A 18 -28.73 -12.83 -7.74
N GLU A 19 -29.74 -11.97 -7.88
CA GLU A 19 -29.77 -10.93 -8.90
C GLU A 19 -28.75 -9.82 -8.61
N VAL A 20 -28.60 -9.41 -7.34
CA VAL A 20 -27.59 -8.42 -6.93
C VAL A 20 -26.18 -8.96 -7.16
N ALA A 21 -25.91 -10.20 -6.79
CA ALA A 21 -24.62 -10.84 -7.04
C ALA A 21 -24.29 -10.91 -8.53
N GLN A 22 -25.25 -11.33 -9.36
CA GLN A 22 -25.09 -11.38 -10.82
C GLN A 22 -24.82 -9.98 -11.42
N LYS A 23 -25.47 -8.94 -10.90
CA LYS A 23 -25.26 -7.57 -11.36
C LYS A 23 -23.91 -7.00 -10.92
N LEU A 24 -23.44 -7.35 -9.71
CA LEU A 24 -22.10 -6.97 -9.25
C LEU A 24 -21.01 -7.63 -10.10
N GLU A 25 -21.20 -8.90 -10.46
CA GLU A 25 -20.29 -9.64 -11.34
C GLU A 25 -20.29 -9.05 -12.78
N GLN A 26 -21.46 -8.65 -13.30
CA GLN A 26 -21.54 -7.93 -14.57
C GLN A 26 -20.88 -6.55 -14.52
N LEU A 27 -20.98 -5.85 -13.39
CA LEU A 27 -20.38 -4.54 -13.21
C LEU A 27 -18.86 -4.65 -13.16
N GLU A 28 -18.35 -5.66 -12.45
CA GLU A 28 -16.93 -5.98 -12.39
C GLU A 28 -16.38 -6.34 -13.77
N MET A 29 -17.06 -7.20 -14.53
CA MET A 29 -16.68 -7.51 -15.92
C MET A 29 -16.66 -6.26 -16.81
N ALA A 30 -17.69 -5.42 -16.73
CA ALA A 30 -17.79 -4.21 -17.53
C ALA A 30 -16.65 -3.22 -17.18
N MET A 31 -16.34 -3.04 -15.90
CA MET A 31 -15.25 -2.19 -15.45
C MET A 31 -13.87 -2.69 -15.90
N CYS A 32 -13.63 -4.00 -15.83
CA CYS A 32 -12.38 -4.60 -16.32
C CYS A 32 -12.20 -4.43 -17.83
N THR A 33 -13.26 -4.60 -18.62
CA THR A 33 -13.19 -4.36 -20.07
C THR A 33 -12.97 -2.90 -20.43
N THR A 34 -13.50 -1.94 -19.66
CA THR A 34 -13.31 -0.50 -19.90
C THR A 34 -11.94 0.04 -19.48
N LEU A 35 -11.17 -0.72 -18.69
CA LEU A 35 -9.81 -0.37 -18.27
C LEU A 35 -8.76 -0.72 -19.33
N GLU A 36 -9.02 -1.71 -20.20
CA GLU A 36 -8.13 -2.06 -21.33
C GLU A 36 -8.30 -1.08 -22.51
N ASP A 37 -9.54 -0.65 -22.79
CA ASP A 37 -9.84 0.33 -23.85
C ASP A 37 -9.94 1.74 -23.26
N GLY A 38 -8.80 2.35 -22.95
CA GLY A 38 -8.75 3.68 -22.34
C GLY A 38 -9.52 4.74 -23.12
N ILE A 39 -10.70 5.16 -22.63
CA ILE A 39 -11.40 6.38 -23.06
C ILE A 39 -12.09 7.11 -21.89
N SER A 40 -11.85 8.41 -21.90
CA SER A 40 -12.29 9.50 -21.04
C SER A 40 -13.70 10.05 -21.37
N HIS A 41 -14.78 9.29 -21.20
CA HIS A 41 -16.15 9.85 -21.27
C HIS A 41 -17.16 9.01 -20.48
N LEU A 42 -17.21 9.18 -19.15
CA LEU A 42 -18.32 8.75 -18.31
C LEU A 42 -18.81 9.93 -17.48
N SER A 43 -19.46 10.90 -18.13
CA SER A 43 -20.23 11.91 -17.39
C SER A 43 -21.06 12.76 -18.35
N THR A 44 -22.28 12.32 -18.59
CA THR A 44 -23.39 13.23 -18.90
C THR A 44 -24.63 12.73 -18.17
N ASP A 45 -25.00 13.48 -17.13
CA ASP A 45 -26.22 13.40 -16.32
C ASP A 45 -26.50 12.10 -15.56
N THR A 46 -25.79 11.88 -14.44
CA THR A 46 -26.16 10.80 -13.51
C THR A 46 -26.93 11.32 -12.28
N VAL A 47 -28.20 10.91 -12.18
CA VAL A 47 -29.01 11.02 -10.95
C VAL A 47 -28.81 9.74 -10.13
N HIS A 48 -27.81 9.72 -9.25
CA HIS A 48 -27.58 8.54 -8.40
C HIS A 48 -28.66 8.39 -7.33
N LYS A 49 -29.28 7.21 -7.26
CA LYS A 49 -30.24 6.85 -6.21
C LYS A 49 -29.54 6.34 -4.95
N ASN A 50 -30.28 6.41 -3.83
CA ASN A 50 -29.88 6.06 -2.48
C ASN A 50 -29.02 4.76 -2.40
N PRO A 51 -27.76 4.83 -1.93
CA PRO A 51 -26.84 3.68 -1.87
C PRO A 51 -27.28 2.59 -0.87
N SER A 52 -28.29 2.85 -0.03
CA SER A 52 -28.92 1.80 0.77
C SER A 52 -29.70 0.79 -0.07
N ASP A 53 -30.12 1.13 -1.29
CA ASP A 53 -30.75 0.23 -2.27
C ASP A 53 -29.69 -0.34 -3.22
N LEU A 54 -28.96 -1.35 -2.75
CA LEU A 54 -27.81 -1.91 -3.45
C LEU A 54 -28.16 -2.41 -4.86
N SER A 55 -29.34 -3.04 -5.04
CA SER A 55 -29.79 -3.53 -6.35
C SER A 55 -30.04 -2.38 -7.33
N GLY A 56 -30.77 -1.35 -6.88
CA GLY A 56 -31.04 -0.16 -7.69
C GLY A 56 -29.79 0.64 -8.03
N TRP A 57 -28.84 0.70 -7.09
CA TRP A 57 -27.57 1.39 -7.28
C TRP A 57 -26.66 0.68 -8.31
N VAL A 58 -26.43 -0.64 -8.17
CA VAL A 58 -25.63 -1.42 -9.13
C VAL A 58 -26.26 -1.39 -10.54
N GLN A 59 -27.59 -1.46 -10.61
CA GLN A 59 -28.31 -1.38 -11.89
C GLN A 59 -28.12 -0.03 -12.60
N SER A 60 -28.04 1.08 -11.86
CA SER A 60 -27.76 2.40 -12.43
C SER A 60 -26.37 2.43 -13.08
N MET A 61 -25.36 1.96 -12.35
CA MET A 61 -23.98 1.95 -12.85
C MET A 61 -23.81 1.06 -14.07
N LEU A 62 -24.46 -0.11 -14.10
CA LEU A 62 -24.51 -0.98 -15.28
C LEU A 62 -25.19 -0.35 -16.49
N SER A 63 -26.28 0.40 -16.27
CA SER A 63 -26.99 1.06 -17.37
C SER A 63 -26.19 2.21 -17.99
N GLU A 64 -25.35 2.87 -17.20
CA GLU A 64 -24.46 3.94 -17.68
C GLU A 64 -23.32 3.38 -18.54
N LEU A 65 -22.72 2.27 -18.12
CA LEU A 65 -21.66 1.59 -18.87
C LEU A 65 -22.16 1.08 -20.24
N ASN A 66 -23.41 0.62 -20.31
CA ASN A 66 -24.02 0.09 -21.54
C ASN A 66 -24.52 1.17 -22.53
N ASN A 67 -24.66 2.43 -22.12
CA ASN A 67 -25.16 3.52 -22.98
C ASN A 67 -24.08 4.12 -23.91
N THR A 68 -22.86 3.59 -23.90
CA THR A 68 -21.71 4.09 -24.70
C THR A 68 -21.73 3.65 -26.17
N SER A 69 -22.73 2.90 -26.64
CA SER A 69 -22.88 2.61 -28.07
C SER A 69 -23.80 3.62 -28.78
N VAL A 70 -23.23 4.57 -29.51
CA VAL A 70 -23.96 5.33 -30.55
C VAL A 70 -23.11 5.43 -31.83
N PRO A 71 -23.71 5.66 -33.02
CA PRO A 71 -23.61 4.75 -34.15
C PRO A 71 -22.58 5.23 -35.18
N SER A 72 -22.08 4.27 -35.96
CA SER A 72 -21.32 4.50 -37.18
C SER A 72 -22.07 5.45 -38.13
N ASN A 73 -21.54 6.65 -38.36
CA ASN A 73 -21.84 7.43 -39.55
C ASN A 73 -20.56 7.81 -40.27
N PHE A 74 -20.52 7.37 -41.52
CA PHE A 74 -19.52 7.54 -42.56
C PHE A 74 -19.50 8.99 -43.09
N ASP A 75 -18.35 9.34 -43.69
CA ASP A 75 -18.08 10.44 -44.62
C ASP A 75 -18.08 11.89 -44.08
N MET A 76 -16.91 12.56 -44.07
CA MET A 76 -16.39 13.34 -45.22
C MET A 76 -15.20 14.25 -44.82
N ILE A 77 -14.22 14.36 -45.73
CA ILE A 77 -13.17 15.42 -45.86
C ILE A 77 -11.98 15.26 -44.89
N GLY A 78 -10.70 15.26 -45.29
CA GLY A 78 -10.05 15.50 -46.58
C GLY A 78 -8.54 15.66 -46.32
N SER A 79 -7.76 15.08 -47.22
CA SER A 79 -6.29 15.05 -47.39
C SER A 79 -5.49 16.24 -46.82
N ILE A 80 -4.28 15.97 -46.27
CA ILE A 80 -3.03 16.74 -46.52
C ILE A 80 -1.79 15.86 -46.19
N GLU A 81 -1.09 15.54 -47.28
CA GLU A 81 0.35 15.35 -47.57
C GLU A 81 1.40 15.01 -46.49
N GLU A 82 2.12 13.93 -46.82
CA GLU A 82 3.48 13.57 -46.40
C GLU A 82 4.50 14.68 -46.68
N LYS A 83 5.48 14.83 -45.78
CA LYS A 83 6.83 15.28 -46.17
C LYS A 83 7.92 14.51 -45.43
N ASP A 84 8.62 13.77 -46.27
CA ASP A 84 9.84 12.99 -46.11
C ASP A 84 11.05 13.88 -45.71
N LEU A 85 11.87 13.38 -44.79
CA LEU A 85 13.29 13.74 -44.65
C LEU A 85 14.03 12.54 -44.04
N GLY A 86 14.83 11.89 -44.88
CA GLY A 86 15.60 10.71 -44.55
C GLY A 86 17.00 10.96 -43.96
N GLU A 87 17.59 9.80 -43.65
CA GLU A 87 19.00 9.44 -43.48
C GLU A 87 19.73 9.87 -42.20
N SER A 88 20.11 8.88 -41.37
CA SER A 88 21.45 8.27 -41.42
C SER A 88 21.63 7.11 -40.43
N SER A 89 22.41 6.13 -40.87
CA SER A 89 22.51 4.73 -40.46
C SER A 89 23.28 4.41 -39.17
N SER A 90 23.01 3.23 -38.57
CA SER A 90 24.05 2.21 -38.33
C SER A 90 23.45 0.86 -37.89
N ASN A 91 23.82 -0.19 -38.62
CA ASN A 91 23.44 -1.60 -38.43
C ASN A 91 24.35 -2.29 -37.40
N ILE A 92 23.81 -3.15 -36.52
CA ILE A 92 24.51 -4.37 -36.05
C ILE A 92 23.53 -5.56 -35.97
N VAL A 93 23.75 -6.48 -36.92
CA VAL A 93 23.48 -7.92 -37.02
C VAL A 93 22.94 -8.65 -35.78
N ILE A 94 21.76 -9.28 -35.91
CA ILE A 94 21.32 -10.43 -35.09
C ILE A 94 21.32 -11.66 -35.99
N ASN A 95 22.07 -12.70 -35.59
CA ASN A 95 22.20 -13.96 -36.29
C ASN A 95 21.17 -14.96 -35.74
N GLU A 96 20.17 -15.31 -36.57
CA GLU A 96 19.29 -16.45 -36.35
C GLU A 96 20.03 -17.76 -36.63
N GLN A 97 19.87 -18.76 -35.76
CA GLN A 97 19.97 -20.17 -36.16
C GLN A 97 18.74 -20.91 -35.68
N ASN A 98 17.78 -20.99 -36.60
CA ASN A 98 16.68 -21.93 -36.63
C ASN A 98 17.22 -23.36 -36.84
N ARG A 99 16.71 -24.33 -36.07
CA ARG A 99 16.54 -25.70 -36.56
C ARG A 99 15.14 -26.21 -36.18
N ILE A 100 14.37 -26.33 -37.23
CA ILE A 100 13.02 -26.88 -37.42
C ILE A 100 13.02 -28.40 -37.18
N ILE A 101 11.89 -28.91 -36.67
CA ILE A 101 11.09 -30.10 -37.07
C ILE A 101 9.88 -30.09 -36.09
N SER A 102 8.70 -29.56 -36.46
CA SER A 102 7.54 -30.23 -37.13
C SER A 102 7.11 -31.54 -36.42
N ASP A 103 5.86 -31.83 -36.10
CA ASP A 103 4.55 -31.37 -36.59
C ASP A 103 3.44 -31.70 -35.56
N ASP A 104 2.38 -30.89 -35.65
CA ASP A 104 0.94 -31.19 -35.57
C ASP A 104 0.33 -31.93 -34.36
N ASP A 105 -0.20 -31.12 -33.45
CA ASP A 105 -1.64 -30.78 -33.34
C ASP A 105 -2.70 -31.86 -33.71
N LEU A 106 -3.62 -32.13 -32.77
CA LEU A 106 -5.08 -31.99 -32.92
C LEU A 106 -5.89 -32.71 -31.80
N ARG A 107 -6.48 -31.88 -30.93
CA ARG A 107 -7.87 -31.86 -30.41
C ARG A 107 -8.66 -33.18 -30.24
N ALA A 108 -9.21 -33.40 -29.04
CA ALA A 108 -10.68 -33.40 -28.76
C ALA A 108 -11.03 -33.89 -27.33
N ILE A 109 -11.82 -33.09 -26.59
CA ILE A 109 -12.70 -33.44 -25.44
C ILE A 109 -13.99 -34.08 -26.06
N PRO A 110 -14.93 -34.84 -25.41
CA PRO A 110 -15.31 -34.77 -23.99
C PRO A 110 -15.91 -36.01 -23.28
N GLY A 111 -16.08 -35.89 -21.95
CA GLY A 111 -17.38 -36.19 -21.34
C GLY A 111 -17.48 -37.30 -20.30
N GLY A 112 -18.20 -36.99 -19.21
CA GLY A 112 -19.21 -37.90 -18.67
C GLY A 112 -18.93 -38.52 -17.30
N ALA A 113 -19.59 -37.96 -16.28
CA ALA A 113 -19.78 -38.55 -14.96
C ALA A 113 -20.45 -39.94 -15.01
N VAL A 114 -20.27 -40.77 -13.96
CA VAL A 114 -21.31 -41.52 -13.21
C VAL A 114 -20.69 -42.32 -12.05
N PHE A 115 -21.46 -42.36 -10.97
CA PHE A 115 -21.26 -42.95 -9.64
C PHE A 115 -21.07 -44.49 -9.55
N ALA A 116 -20.48 -44.88 -8.39
CA ALA A 116 -20.67 -46.10 -7.57
C ALA A 116 -20.16 -47.44 -8.16
N THR A 117 -19.43 -48.29 -7.43
CA THR A 117 -19.82 -49.00 -6.20
C THR A 117 -18.62 -49.80 -5.65
N GLU A 118 -18.65 -50.08 -4.35
CA GLU A 118 -17.73 -50.97 -3.62
C GLU A 118 -17.64 -52.38 -4.22
N SER A 119 -16.45 -52.99 -4.18
CA SER A 119 -16.34 -54.44 -4.05
C SER A 119 -15.03 -54.89 -3.37
N ASN A 120 -15.21 -55.87 -2.50
CA ASN A 120 -14.27 -56.42 -1.54
C ASN A 120 -13.12 -57.25 -2.14
N LYS A 121 -11.97 -57.18 -1.46
CA LYS A 121 -10.97 -58.22 -1.17
C LYS A 121 -10.48 -59.12 -2.32
N ARG A 122 -9.15 -59.07 -2.56
CA ARG A 122 -8.31 -60.28 -2.62
C ARG A 122 -6.83 -59.95 -2.43
N GLN A 123 -6.24 -60.45 -1.34
CA GLN A 123 -4.80 -60.59 -1.17
C GLN A 123 -4.25 -61.50 -2.28
N ARG A 124 -3.23 -61.02 -2.99
CA ARG A 124 -2.29 -61.87 -3.72
C ARG A 124 -0.88 -61.42 -3.37
N SER A 125 -0.17 -62.31 -2.69
CA SER A 125 1.27 -62.28 -2.48
C SER A 125 1.98 -62.34 -3.83
N CYS A 126 2.72 -61.29 -4.17
CA CYS A 126 3.75 -61.31 -5.21
C CYS A 126 5.02 -60.68 -4.63
N VAL A 127 6.05 -61.50 -4.50
CA VAL A 127 7.43 -61.10 -4.23
C VAL A 127 7.97 -60.36 -5.45
N PRO A 128 8.64 -59.20 -5.31
CA PRO A 128 9.54 -58.71 -6.34
C PRO A 128 11.00 -58.91 -5.95
N LEU A 129 11.75 -59.29 -6.97
CA LEU A 129 13.19 -59.48 -7.00
C LEU A 129 13.97 -58.25 -6.53
N THR A 130 15.09 -58.54 -5.88
CA THR A 130 16.23 -57.65 -5.65
C THR A 130 16.67 -56.97 -6.94
N THR A 131 16.59 -55.64 -6.96
CA THR A 131 17.43 -54.81 -7.82
C THR A 131 18.06 -53.74 -6.93
N ASP A 132 19.38 -53.76 -6.85
CA ASP A 132 20.19 -52.78 -6.14
C ASP A 132 19.98 -51.40 -6.80
N ALA A 133 19.21 -50.55 -6.12
CA ALA A 133 19.24 -49.11 -6.33
C ALA A 133 19.57 -48.48 -4.98
N THR A 134 20.71 -47.82 -4.90
CA THR A 134 21.17 -47.02 -3.77
C THR A 134 20.17 -45.90 -3.49
N THR A 135 19.18 -46.22 -2.67
CA THR A 135 18.28 -45.24 -2.04
C THR A 135 19.10 -44.49 -1.01
N ARG A 136 19.67 -43.35 -1.43
CA ARG A 136 20.07 -42.32 -0.47
C ARG A 136 18.81 -41.97 0.33
N PRO A 137 18.83 -42.04 1.67
CA PRO A 137 17.73 -41.54 2.44
C PRO A 137 17.68 -40.03 2.19
N VAL A 138 16.64 -39.57 1.48
CA VAL A 138 16.25 -38.17 1.57
C VAL A 138 15.77 -38.01 3.00
N VAL A 139 16.69 -37.59 3.87
CA VAL A 139 16.33 -37.08 5.18
C VAL A 139 15.45 -35.88 4.87
N LEU A 140 14.14 -36.03 5.01
CA LEU A 140 13.25 -34.92 5.30
C LEU A 140 13.79 -34.32 6.59
N VAL A 141 14.77 -33.43 6.47
CA VAL A 141 15.13 -32.55 7.57
C VAL A 141 13.84 -31.82 7.86
N ASP A 142 13.34 -31.98 9.08
CA ASP A 142 12.09 -31.37 9.47
C ASP A 142 12.18 -29.87 9.15
N SER A 143 11.30 -29.41 8.26
CA SER A 143 11.28 -28.02 7.80
C SER A 143 11.20 -27.07 9.01
N GLN A 144 10.47 -27.52 10.04
CA GLN A 144 10.30 -26.81 11.30
C GLN A 144 11.60 -26.72 12.11
N GLU A 145 12.38 -27.81 12.22
CA GLU A 145 13.68 -27.79 12.91
C GLU A 145 14.67 -26.87 12.19
N THR A 146 14.66 -26.88 10.85
CA THR A 146 15.50 -26.00 10.03
C THR A 146 15.11 -24.54 10.20
N GLY A 147 13.81 -24.23 10.28
CA GLY A 147 13.30 -22.88 10.53
C GLY A 147 13.70 -22.36 11.90
N VAL A 148 13.60 -23.19 12.95
CA VAL A 148 14.08 -22.84 14.29
C VAL A 148 15.58 -22.55 14.29
N ARG A 149 16.38 -23.41 13.65
CA ARG A 149 17.83 -23.19 13.49
C ARG A 149 18.15 -21.89 12.74
N LEU A 150 17.38 -21.55 11.72
CA LEU A 150 17.54 -20.31 10.95
C LEU A 150 17.35 -19.08 11.85
N VAL A 151 16.27 -19.04 12.62
CA VAL A 151 16.01 -17.94 13.57
C VAL A 151 17.14 -17.84 14.60
N HIS A 152 17.55 -18.95 15.20
CA HIS A 152 18.68 -18.93 16.14
C HIS A 152 19.98 -18.44 15.50
N THR A 153 20.24 -18.78 14.24
CA THR A 153 21.44 -18.34 13.52
C THR A 153 21.38 -16.84 13.19
N LEU A 154 20.20 -16.31 12.82
CA LEU A 154 19.96 -14.87 12.66
C LEU A 154 20.27 -14.10 13.95
N MET A 155 19.73 -14.57 15.07
CA MET A 155 19.93 -13.97 16.39
C MET A 155 21.40 -13.99 16.81
N ALA A 156 22.07 -15.14 16.66
CA ALA A 156 23.49 -15.27 16.97
C ALA A 156 24.37 -14.39 16.07
N CYS A 157 24.00 -14.24 14.79
CA CYS A 157 24.72 -13.37 13.86
C CYS A 157 24.59 -11.90 14.28
N ALA A 158 23.38 -11.46 14.62
CA ALA A 158 23.14 -10.10 15.09
C ALA A 158 23.88 -9.81 16.42
N GLU A 159 23.91 -10.78 17.34
CA GLU A 159 24.68 -10.67 18.58
C GLU A 159 26.19 -10.57 18.31
N ALA A 160 26.73 -11.39 17.41
CA ALA A 160 28.14 -11.31 17.01
C ALA A 160 28.49 -9.96 16.37
N VAL A 161 27.58 -9.40 15.56
CA VAL A 161 27.72 -8.05 15.00
C VAL A 161 27.72 -6.98 16.10
N GLN A 162 26.82 -7.08 17.10
CA GLN A 162 26.78 -6.14 18.23
C GLN A 162 28.08 -6.17 19.05
N GLN A 163 28.67 -7.35 19.20
CA GLN A 163 29.94 -7.55 19.91
C GLN A 163 31.18 -7.23 19.02
N GLU A 164 30.97 -6.74 17.80
CA GLU A 164 32.02 -6.48 16.80
C GLU A 164 32.89 -7.72 16.45
N ASN A 165 32.37 -8.93 16.69
CA ASN A 165 33.03 -10.17 16.33
C ASN A 165 32.72 -10.56 14.88
N PHE A 166 33.26 -9.78 13.94
CA PHE A 166 32.95 -9.89 12.52
C PHE A 166 33.40 -11.22 11.88
N ASN A 167 34.37 -11.93 12.48
CA ASN A 167 34.78 -13.25 12.01
C ASN A 167 33.67 -14.29 12.24
N VAL A 168 33.06 -14.26 13.43
CA VAL A 168 31.93 -15.14 13.76
C VAL A 168 30.70 -14.71 12.97
N ALA A 169 30.44 -13.41 12.86
CA ALA A 169 29.33 -12.88 12.08
C ALA A 169 29.41 -13.26 10.60
N ASP A 170 30.58 -13.20 9.96
CA ASP A 170 30.79 -13.62 8.56
C ASP A 170 30.45 -15.11 8.36
N ALA A 171 30.90 -15.98 9.28
CA ALA A 171 30.58 -17.40 9.22
C ALA A 171 29.06 -17.66 9.39
N LEU A 172 28.42 -16.95 10.33
CA LEU A 172 26.99 -17.08 10.61
C LEU A 172 26.14 -16.55 9.45
N VAL A 173 26.46 -15.40 8.86
CA VAL A 173 25.68 -14.83 7.74
C VAL A 173 25.72 -15.71 6.49
N ARG A 174 26.85 -16.37 6.22
CA ARG A 174 26.93 -17.39 5.17
C ARG A 174 26.07 -18.62 5.49
N HIS A 175 26.03 -19.04 6.76
CA HIS A 175 25.20 -20.16 7.19
C HIS A 175 23.71 -19.84 7.09
N ILE A 176 23.30 -18.62 7.42
CA ILE A 176 21.92 -18.13 7.26
C ILE A 176 21.49 -18.28 5.80
N GLY A 177 22.33 -17.90 4.83
CA GLY A 177 22.02 -18.06 3.41
C GLY A 177 21.71 -19.52 3.01
N ILE A 178 22.49 -20.48 3.54
CA ILE A 178 22.25 -21.91 3.29
C ILE A 178 20.92 -22.36 3.91
N LEU A 179 20.66 -21.97 5.16
CA LEU A 179 19.43 -22.34 5.88
C LEU A 179 18.18 -21.71 5.25
N ALA A 180 18.27 -20.48 4.76
CA ALA A 180 17.18 -19.76 4.12
C ALA A 180 16.72 -20.44 2.82
N VAL A 181 17.65 -20.97 2.01
CA VAL A 181 17.33 -21.72 0.77
C VAL A 181 16.49 -22.96 1.07
N SER A 182 16.66 -23.58 2.25
CA SER A 182 15.87 -24.73 2.66
C SER A 182 14.47 -24.38 3.19
N GLN A 183 14.17 -23.11 3.45
CA GLN A 183 12.83 -22.65 3.86
C GLN A 183 11.96 -22.34 2.64
N SER A 184 10.67 -22.15 2.83
CA SER A 184 9.74 -21.63 1.80
C SER A 184 8.98 -20.41 2.32
N GLY A 185 8.25 -19.74 1.44
CA GLY A 185 7.32 -18.68 1.83
C GLY A 185 7.96 -17.45 2.48
N ALA A 186 7.22 -16.82 3.38
CA ALA A 186 7.59 -15.62 4.14
C ALA A 186 8.91 -15.82 4.89
N MET A 187 9.14 -16.99 5.50
CA MET A 187 10.35 -17.25 6.27
C MET A 187 11.62 -17.18 5.40
N ARG A 188 11.60 -17.76 4.19
CA ARG A 188 12.73 -17.65 3.25
C ARG A 188 12.99 -16.18 2.90
N LYS A 189 11.94 -15.43 2.59
CA LYS A 189 12.02 -14.02 2.14
C LYS A 189 12.59 -13.12 3.23
N VAL A 190 12.02 -13.17 4.44
CA VAL A 190 12.47 -12.40 5.61
C VAL A 190 13.93 -12.71 5.91
N ALA A 191 14.29 -13.99 6.02
CA ALA A 191 15.66 -14.38 6.33
C ALA A 191 16.66 -13.91 5.26
N THR A 192 16.26 -13.88 3.99
CA THR A 192 17.10 -13.38 2.89
C THR A 192 17.39 -11.89 3.04
N TYR A 193 16.37 -11.06 3.28
CA TYR A 193 16.56 -9.61 3.49
C TYR A 193 17.35 -9.29 4.76
N PHE A 194 17.11 -10.02 5.86
CA PHE A 194 17.90 -9.87 7.08
C PHE A 194 19.35 -10.30 6.91
N ALA A 195 19.61 -11.40 6.17
CA ALA A 195 20.97 -11.83 5.86
C ALA A 195 21.70 -10.80 5.01
N GLU A 196 21.03 -10.23 3.99
CA GLU A 196 21.58 -9.15 3.18
C GLU A 196 21.93 -7.92 4.03
N ALA A 197 21.00 -7.49 4.89
CA ALA A 197 21.21 -6.33 5.76
C ALA A 197 22.36 -6.54 6.76
N LEU A 198 22.45 -7.74 7.36
CA LEU A 198 23.58 -8.12 8.22
C LEU A 198 24.89 -8.14 7.45
N ALA A 199 24.91 -8.71 6.24
CA ALA A 199 26.11 -8.72 5.39
C ALA A 199 26.56 -7.29 5.05
N ARG A 200 25.63 -6.41 4.65
CA ARG A 200 25.89 -4.98 4.41
C ARG A 200 26.50 -4.31 5.64
N ARG A 201 25.99 -4.60 6.84
CA ARG A 201 26.57 -4.10 8.10
C ARG A 201 27.97 -4.62 8.36
N ILE A 202 28.19 -5.93 8.22
CA ILE A 202 29.47 -6.61 8.45
C ILE A 202 30.55 -6.03 7.53
N TYR A 203 30.22 -5.86 6.25
CA TYR A 203 31.15 -5.35 5.24
C TYR A 203 31.14 -3.83 5.09
N LYS A 204 30.35 -3.10 5.89
CA LYS A 204 30.22 -1.63 5.86
C LYS A 204 29.82 -1.10 4.47
N ILE A 205 28.88 -1.78 3.82
CA ILE A 205 28.31 -1.40 2.53
C ILE A 205 27.00 -0.66 2.80
N TYR A 206 27.05 0.66 2.67
CA TYR A 206 25.89 1.53 2.91
C TYR A 206 25.27 1.98 1.58
N PRO A 207 23.92 2.07 1.48
CA PRO A 207 23.26 2.59 0.29
C PRO A 207 23.71 4.04 -0.01
N GLN A 208 23.75 4.39 -1.30
CA GLN A 208 24.05 5.76 -1.76
C GLN A 208 22.73 6.45 -2.10
N ASP A 209 22.41 7.56 -1.41
CA ASP A 209 21.09 8.21 -1.41
C ASP A 209 20.65 8.82 -2.76
N SER A 210 21.56 9.02 -3.72
CA SER A 210 21.35 9.99 -4.81
C SER A 210 20.51 9.51 -6.02
N ILE A 211 20.07 8.25 -6.09
CA ILE A 211 19.40 7.69 -7.29
C ILE A 211 17.97 7.17 -6.99
N GLU A 212 17.51 7.21 -5.75
CA GLU A 212 16.50 6.25 -5.28
C GLU A 212 15.06 6.76 -5.11
N SER A 213 14.78 8.06 -5.25
CA SER A 213 13.44 8.60 -4.96
C SER A 213 12.37 8.08 -5.92
N SER A 214 12.61 8.15 -7.23
CA SER A 214 11.66 7.68 -8.25
C SER A 214 11.40 6.17 -8.15
N TYR A 215 12.43 5.39 -7.83
CA TYR A 215 12.29 3.95 -7.62
C TYR A 215 11.47 3.62 -6.37
N THR A 216 11.63 4.40 -5.30
CA THR A 216 10.88 4.22 -4.05
C THR A 216 9.38 4.46 -4.25
N ASP A 217 8.99 5.45 -5.06
CA ASP A 217 7.58 5.71 -5.38
C ASP A 217 6.95 4.54 -6.14
N VAL A 218 7.67 3.95 -7.10
CA VAL A 218 7.21 2.77 -7.85
C VAL A 218 7.01 1.57 -6.92
N LEU A 219 7.97 1.29 -6.05
CA LEU A 219 7.85 0.21 -5.06
C LEU A 219 6.65 0.42 -4.14
N GLN A 220 6.41 1.67 -3.72
CA GLN A 220 5.27 2.00 -2.87
C GLN A 220 3.93 1.84 -3.61
N MET A 221 3.85 2.12 -4.92
CA MET A 221 2.65 1.84 -5.72
C MET A 221 2.32 0.34 -5.71
N HIS A 222 3.31 -0.52 -5.94
CA HIS A 222 3.07 -1.97 -5.88
C HIS A 222 2.66 -2.44 -4.48
N PHE A 223 3.24 -1.84 -3.44
CA PHE A 223 2.82 -2.07 -2.05
C PHE A 223 1.38 -1.60 -1.81
N TYR A 224 0.99 -0.46 -2.35
CA TYR A 224 -0.38 0.04 -2.31
C TYR A 224 -1.35 -0.97 -2.93
N GLU A 225 -1.01 -1.57 -4.07
CA GLU A 225 -1.89 -2.54 -4.75
C GLU A 225 -1.98 -3.89 -4.03
N THR A 226 -0.87 -4.37 -3.51
CA THR A 226 -0.76 -5.73 -2.95
C THR A 226 -1.49 -5.90 -1.61
N CYS A 227 -1.62 -4.85 -0.81
CA CYS A 227 -2.05 -4.97 0.59
C CYS A 227 -2.83 -3.73 1.09
N PRO A 228 -3.62 -3.86 2.17
CA PRO A 228 -4.53 -2.80 2.61
C PRO A 228 -3.84 -1.69 3.42
N TYR A 229 -2.55 -1.79 3.71
CA TYR A 229 -1.83 -0.94 4.65
C TYR A 229 -1.89 0.56 4.33
N LEU A 230 -1.51 0.95 3.11
CA LEU A 230 -1.58 2.36 2.68
C LEU A 230 -3.00 2.81 2.38
N LYS A 231 -3.85 1.92 1.88
CA LYS A 231 -5.29 2.19 1.68
C LYS A 231 -5.94 2.55 3.01
N PHE A 232 -5.66 1.78 4.07
CA PHE A 232 -6.10 2.06 5.43
C PHE A 232 -5.61 3.44 5.92
N ALA A 233 -4.32 3.73 5.74
CA ALA A 233 -3.73 5.02 6.10
C ALA A 233 -4.48 6.18 5.44
N HIS A 234 -4.67 6.12 4.12
CA HIS A 234 -5.34 7.15 3.34
C HIS A 234 -6.82 7.32 3.74
N PHE A 235 -7.59 6.24 3.84
CA PHE A 235 -9.02 6.33 4.15
C PHE A 235 -9.27 6.85 5.57
N THR A 236 -8.50 6.38 6.55
CA THR A 236 -8.67 6.83 7.95
C THR A 236 -8.26 8.30 8.12
N ALA A 237 -7.18 8.74 7.49
CA ALA A 237 -6.78 10.15 7.47
C ALA A 237 -7.79 11.03 6.72
N ASN A 238 -8.23 10.62 5.52
CA ASN A 238 -9.23 11.35 4.73
C ASN A 238 -10.54 11.51 5.49
N GLN A 239 -10.98 10.47 6.22
CA GLN A 239 -12.21 10.56 7.00
C GLN A 239 -12.09 11.58 8.13
N ALA A 240 -10.95 11.65 8.81
CA ALA A 240 -10.70 12.67 9.85
C ALA A 240 -10.65 14.09 9.27
N ILE A 241 -10.00 14.26 8.12
CA ILE A 241 -9.94 15.54 7.39
C ILE A 241 -11.34 15.97 6.93
N LEU A 242 -12.11 15.05 6.34
CA LEU A 242 -13.47 15.31 5.88
C LEU A 242 -14.38 15.77 7.03
N GLU A 243 -14.30 15.09 8.17
CA GLU A 243 -15.05 15.47 9.38
C GLU A 243 -14.62 16.84 9.91
N ALA A 244 -13.32 17.14 9.92
CA ALA A 244 -12.81 18.46 10.30
C ALA A 244 -13.27 19.56 9.34
N PHE A 245 -13.44 19.27 8.06
CA PHE A 245 -13.90 20.21 7.04
C PHE A 245 -15.41 20.40 6.96
N THR A 246 -16.19 19.69 7.79
CA THR A 246 -17.64 19.86 7.85
C THR A 246 -18.03 21.34 7.95
N ASN A 247 -18.97 21.76 7.09
CA ASN A 247 -19.50 23.14 6.98
C ASN A 247 -18.45 24.23 6.65
N CYS A 248 -17.25 23.87 6.21
CA CYS A 248 -16.23 24.82 5.77
C CYS A 248 -16.33 25.00 4.25
N ASN A 249 -16.31 26.25 3.77
CA ASN A 249 -16.46 26.60 2.35
C ASN A 249 -15.12 26.73 1.60
N LYS A 250 -14.03 26.96 2.32
CA LYS A 250 -12.66 27.04 1.79
C LYS A 250 -11.75 26.18 2.66
N VAL A 251 -11.18 25.15 2.07
CA VAL A 251 -10.42 24.13 2.79
C VAL A 251 -9.07 23.89 2.12
N HIS A 252 -8.05 23.68 2.93
CA HIS A 252 -6.67 23.49 2.49
C HIS A 252 -6.09 22.25 3.13
N VAL A 253 -5.57 21.34 2.31
CA VAL A 253 -4.74 20.25 2.81
C VAL A 253 -3.29 20.53 2.47
N ILE A 254 -2.42 20.43 3.48
CA ILE A 254 -0.96 20.42 3.32
C ILE A 254 -0.51 18.97 3.53
N ASP A 255 -0.11 18.33 2.45
CA ASP A 255 0.35 16.95 2.43
C ASP A 255 1.88 16.91 2.45
N PHE A 256 2.44 16.30 3.49
CA PHE A 256 3.88 16.26 3.68
C PHE A 256 4.60 15.30 2.72
N SER A 257 3.87 14.44 2.01
CA SER A 257 4.47 13.59 1.00
C SER A 257 3.46 13.17 -0.06
N LEU A 258 3.34 14.02 -1.09
CA LEU A 258 2.36 13.84 -2.16
C LEU A 258 2.59 12.54 -2.93
N LYS A 259 3.86 12.21 -3.19
CA LYS A 259 4.27 11.06 -4.00
C LYS A 259 3.46 11.01 -5.30
N GLN A 260 2.73 9.92 -5.55
CA GLN A 260 1.87 9.74 -6.73
C GLN A 260 0.44 10.27 -6.54
N GLY A 261 0.12 10.89 -5.41
CA GLY A 261 -1.16 11.54 -5.12
C GLY A 261 -2.33 10.60 -4.84
N MET A 262 -2.07 9.29 -4.63
CA MET A 262 -3.09 8.23 -4.52
C MET A 262 -4.13 8.45 -3.40
N GLN A 263 -3.83 9.24 -2.38
CA GLN A 263 -4.76 9.56 -1.29
C GLN A 263 -5.90 10.48 -1.72
N TRP A 264 -5.62 11.42 -2.63
CA TRP A 264 -6.45 12.61 -2.83
C TRP A 264 -7.69 12.43 -3.71
N PRO A 265 -7.73 11.52 -4.72
CA PRO A 265 -8.94 11.27 -5.50
C PRO A 265 -10.17 10.96 -4.65
N ALA A 266 -10.01 10.09 -3.64
CA ALA A 266 -11.10 9.71 -2.75
C ALA A 266 -11.60 10.87 -1.89
N LEU A 267 -10.70 11.76 -1.44
CA LEU A 267 -11.11 12.96 -0.68
C LEU A 267 -11.83 13.96 -1.59
N ILE A 268 -11.33 14.21 -2.81
CA ILE A 268 -11.97 15.11 -3.78
C ILE A 268 -13.40 14.65 -4.08
N GLN A 269 -13.60 13.35 -4.31
CA GLN A 269 -14.92 12.75 -4.49
C GLN A 269 -15.81 12.93 -3.25
N ALA A 270 -15.29 12.69 -2.05
CA ALA A 270 -16.04 12.87 -0.81
C ALA A 270 -16.43 14.33 -0.57
N LEU A 271 -15.58 15.29 -0.94
CA LEU A 271 -15.86 16.72 -0.87
C LEU A 271 -16.95 17.13 -1.87
N ALA A 272 -16.95 16.58 -3.08
CA ALA A 272 -17.99 16.79 -4.09
C ALA A 272 -19.39 16.36 -3.60
N LEU A 273 -19.45 15.28 -2.81
CA LEU A 273 -20.69 14.70 -2.30
C LEU A 273 -21.17 15.32 -0.96
N ARG A 274 -20.49 16.36 -0.45
CA ARG A 274 -20.86 16.98 0.82
C ARG A 274 -22.26 17.61 0.77
N PRO A 275 -23.05 17.49 1.85
CA PRO A 275 -24.25 18.30 2.01
C PRO A 275 -23.92 19.79 1.95
N GLY A 276 -24.63 20.53 1.09
CA GLY A 276 -24.36 21.95 0.82
C GLY A 276 -23.44 22.22 -0.37
N GLY A 277 -22.95 21.17 -1.04
CA GLY A 277 -22.09 21.26 -2.22
C GLY A 277 -20.59 21.24 -1.90
N PRO A 278 -19.74 21.14 -2.94
CA PRO A 278 -18.29 21.15 -2.79
C PRO A 278 -17.77 22.48 -2.24
N PRO A 279 -16.77 22.46 -1.34
CA PRO A 279 -16.01 23.66 -0.99
C PRO A 279 -14.99 24.00 -2.09
N ALA A 280 -14.43 25.21 -2.04
CA ALA A 280 -13.16 25.48 -2.69
C ALA A 280 -12.06 24.69 -1.96
N PHE A 281 -11.34 23.86 -2.72
CA PHE A 281 -10.33 22.95 -2.19
C PHE A 281 -8.94 23.30 -2.71
N ARG A 282 -8.04 23.63 -1.78
CA ARG A 282 -6.61 23.77 -2.06
C ARG A 282 -5.85 22.56 -1.57
N LEU A 283 -4.94 22.04 -2.38
CA LEU A 283 -3.98 21.00 -2.00
C LEU A 283 -2.56 21.52 -2.19
N THR A 284 -1.77 21.50 -1.13
CA THR A 284 -0.33 21.70 -1.20
C THR A 284 0.37 20.37 -0.99
N GLY A 285 1.02 19.87 -2.02
CA GLY A 285 1.78 18.62 -1.98
C GLY A 285 3.26 18.89 -1.85
N ILE A 286 3.89 18.31 -0.84
CA ILE A 286 5.33 18.41 -0.60
C ILE A 286 6.01 17.14 -1.15
N GLY A 287 7.19 17.30 -1.75
CA GLY A 287 8.01 16.16 -2.20
C GLY A 287 9.47 16.52 -2.42
N PRO A 288 10.34 15.51 -2.56
CA PRO A 288 11.76 15.72 -2.85
C PRO A 288 11.98 16.21 -4.29
N PRO A 289 13.12 16.87 -4.56
CA PRO A 289 13.50 17.18 -5.93
C PRO A 289 13.73 15.88 -6.72
N GLN A 290 13.28 15.86 -7.98
CA GLN A 290 13.48 14.71 -8.86
C GLN A 290 14.90 14.70 -9.42
N PRO A 291 15.55 13.51 -9.56
CA PRO A 291 16.90 13.41 -10.11
C PRO A 291 17.04 13.94 -11.54
N ASP A 292 15.97 13.88 -12.32
CA ASP A 292 15.89 14.35 -13.71
C ASP A 292 15.44 15.81 -13.84
N ASN A 293 15.30 16.52 -12.71
CA ASN A 293 14.75 17.89 -12.62
C ASN A 293 13.34 18.04 -13.21
N THR A 294 12.58 16.95 -13.35
CA THR A 294 11.17 17.05 -13.73
C THR A 294 10.32 17.54 -12.56
N ASP A 295 9.22 18.23 -12.88
CA ASP A 295 8.23 18.63 -11.90
C ASP A 295 7.15 17.53 -11.77
N ALA A 296 7.51 16.42 -11.13
CA ALA A 296 6.59 15.30 -10.90
C ALA A 296 5.37 15.72 -10.06
N LEU A 297 5.54 16.65 -9.11
CA LEU A 297 4.45 17.17 -8.29
C LEU A 297 3.41 17.88 -9.16
N GLN A 298 3.85 18.71 -10.11
CA GLN A 298 2.94 19.41 -11.03
C GLN A 298 2.15 18.44 -11.92
N GLN A 299 2.74 17.33 -12.35
CA GLN A 299 2.04 16.31 -13.13
C GLN A 299 0.91 15.64 -12.33
N VAL A 300 1.18 15.30 -11.05
CA VAL A 300 0.17 14.77 -10.14
C VAL A 300 -0.93 15.82 -9.90
N GLY A 301 -0.54 17.06 -9.64
CA GLY A 301 -1.47 18.18 -9.46
C GLY A 301 -2.40 18.39 -10.65
N TRP A 302 -1.89 18.27 -11.88
CA TRP A 302 -2.69 18.39 -13.10
C TRP A 302 -3.74 17.28 -13.22
N LYS A 303 -3.36 16.02 -12.94
CA LYS A 303 -4.30 14.89 -12.94
C LYS A 303 -5.40 15.06 -11.89
N LEU A 304 -5.04 15.54 -10.70
CA LEU A 304 -6.01 15.84 -9.64
C LEU A 304 -6.95 16.99 -10.01
N ALA A 305 -6.42 18.02 -10.70
CA ALA A 305 -7.23 19.15 -11.18
C ALA A 305 -8.26 18.70 -12.24
N GLN A 306 -7.87 17.83 -13.18
CA GLN A 306 -8.78 17.26 -14.16
C GLN A 306 -9.92 16.45 -13.50
N LEU A 307 -9.58 15.64 -12.50
CA LEU A 307 -10.58 14.91 -11.73
C LEU A 307 -11.54 15.88 -11.02
N ALA A 308 -11.00 16.91 -10.35
CA ALA A 308 -11.79 17.89 -9.63
C ALA A 308 -12.73 18.67 -10.56
N GLU A 309 -12.25 19.08 -11.74
CA GLU A 309 -13.04 19.75 -12.78
C GLU A 309 -14.19 18.87 -13.25
N THR A 310 -13.92 17.58 -13.52
CA THR A 310 -14.93 16.61 -13.99
C THR A 310 -16.10 16.45 -13.02
N ILE A 311 -15.86 16.61 -11.71
CA ILE A 311 -16.89 16.46 -10.67
C ILE A 311 -17.31 17.79 -10.02
N GLY A 312 -16.92 18.93 -10.62
CA GLY A 312 -17.38 20.26 -10.22
C GLY A 312 -16.82 20.80 -8.90
N VAL A 313 -15.60 20.39 -8.52
CA VAL A 313 -14.90 20.92 -7.34
C VAL A 313 -13.96 22.06 -7.77
N GLU A 314 -14.12 23.25 -7.20
CA GLU A 314 -13.15 24.34 -7.36
C GLU A 314 -11.83 23.93 -6.70
N PHE A 315 -10.78 23.72 -7.51
CA PHE A 315 -9.54 23.12 -7.07
C PHE A 315 -8.32 23.98 -7.38
N GLU A 316 -7.44 24.10 -6.38
CA GLU A 316 -6.14 24.75 -6.50
C GLU A 316 -5.04 23.79 -6.03
N PHE A 317 -4.00 23.61 -6.84
CA PHE A 317 -2.84 22.80 -6.48
C PHE A 317 -1.58 23.63 -6.37
N ARG A 318 -0.75 23.32 -5.37
CA ARG A 318 0.60 23.87 -5.19
C ARG A 318 1.59 22.76 -4.87
N GLY A 319 2.57 22.54 -5.75
CA GLY A 319 3.71 21.68 -5.46
C GLY A 319 4.77 22.44 -4.65
N PHE A 320 5.35 21.81 -3.64
CA PHE A 320 6.47 22.37 -2.88
C PHE A 320 7.63 21.36 -2.82
N VAL A 321 8.75 21.72 -3.44
CA VAL A 321 9.93 20.85 -3.53
C VAL A 321 10.89 21.17 -2.39
N THR A 322 11.23 20.16 -1.58
CA THR A 322 12.23 20.28 -0.52
C THR A 322 13.00 18.98 -0.31
N ASN A 323 14.30 19.07 0.01
CA ASN A 323 15.10 17.90 0.37
C ASN A 323 14.63 17.28 1.70
N SER A 324 14.03 18.08 2.56
CA SER A 324 13.50 17.61 3.83
C SER A 324 12.37 18.47 4.36
N LEU A 325 11.42 17.82 5.03
CA LEU A 325 10.38 18.50 5.80
C LEU A 325 10.97 19.41 6.90
N ALA A 326 12.16 19.10 7.42
CA ALA A 326 12.82 19.98 8.39
C ALA A 326 13.24 21.32 7.80
N ASP A 327 13.31 21.45 6.48
CA ASP A 327 13.64 22.70 5.79
C ASP A 327 12.37 23.54 5.49
N LEU A 328 11.19 23.04 5.88
CA LEU A 328 9.92 23.70 5.69
C LEU A 328 9.74 24.87 6.66
N ASP A 329 9.47 26.04 6.10
CA ASP A 329 9.01 27.22 6.83
C ASP A 329 7.53 27.48 6.46
N ALA A 330 6.70 27.71 7.48
CA ALA A 330 5.26 27.95 7.29
C ALA A 330 4.99 29.19 6.43
N GLU A 331 5.86 30.20 6.50
CA GLU A 331 5.72 31.43 5.71
C GLU A 331 5.84 31.16 4.19
N ILE A 332 6.62 30.14 3.80
CA ILE A 332 6.87 29.79 2.40
C ILE A 332 5.65 29.07 1.77
N LEU A 333 4.78 28.49 2.59
CA LEU A 333 3.56 27.81 2.12
C LEU A 333 2.44 28.76 1.72
N ASP A 334 2.65 30.08 1.86
CA ASP A 334 1.73 31.13 1.41
C ASP A 334 0.31 30.88 1.93
N LEU A 335 0.24 30.67 3.25
CA LEU A 335 -1.02 30.59 3.95
C LEU A 335 -1.67 31.97 3.84
N ARG A 336 -2.69 32.07 2.99
CA ARG A 336 -3.34 33.34 2.66
C ARG A 336 -3.78 34.03 3.95
N SER A 337 -3.20 35.21 4.22
CA SER A 337 -3.57 36.04 5.38
C SER A 337 -4.81 36.92 5.12
N SER A 338 -5.48 36.73 3.99
CA SER A 338 -6.58 37.58 3.55
C SER A 338 -7.90 37.18 4.20
N THR A 339 -8.83 38.14 4.19
CA THR A 339 -10.10 38.29 4.93
C THR A 339 -11.12 37.13 4.87
N GLU A 340 -10.81 36.00 4.24
CA GLU A 340 -11.64 34.79 4.22
C GLU A 340 -10.82 33.61 4.76
N THR A 341 -11.09 33.22 6.01
CA THR A 341 -10.34 32.19 6.74
C THR A 341 -10.45 30.83 6.03
N GLU A 342 -9.39 30.45 5.33
CA GLU A 342 -9.22 29.09 4.82
C GLU A 342 -8.92 28.13 5.97
N VAL A 343 -9.59 26.98 5.97
CA VAL A 343 -9.44 25.98 7.04
C VAL A 343 -8.38 24.96 6.64
N VAL A 344 -7.27 24.93 7.38
CA VAL A 344 -6.11 24.09 7.08
C VAL A 344 -6.19 22.73 7.79
N ALA A 345 -5.86 21.65 7.07
CA ALA A 345 -5.50 20.36 7.61
C ALA A 345 -4.08 20.00 7.18
N VAL A 346 -3.30 19.42 8.08
CA VAL A 346 -1.97 18.88 7.77
C VAL A 346 -2.04 17.36 7.78
N ASN A 347 -1.49 16.72 6.73
CA ASN A 347 -1.47 15.28 6.58
C ASN A 347 -0.03 14.76 6.48
N SER A 348 0.28 13.71 7.23
CA SER A 348 1.58 13.03 7.18
C SER A 348 1.39 11.52 7.26
N VAL A 349 1.81 10.80 6.21
CA VAL A 349 1.71 9.34 6.11
C VAL A 349 3.11 8.74 5.86
N PHE A 350 3.66 8.09 6.88
CA PHE A 350 4.99 7.45 6.86
C PHE A 350 6.15 8.41 6.55
N GLU A 351 6.20 9.55 7.23
CA GLU A 351 7.21 10.59 6.96
C GLU A 351 7.91 11.11 8.22
N LEU A 352 7.21 11.21 9.37
CA LEU A 352 7.80 11.84 10.55
C LEU A 352 8.89 10.99 11.16
N HIS A 353 8.79 9.66 11.10
CA HIS A 353 9.84 8.77 11.60
C HIS A 353 11.20 9.03 10.95
N ARG A 354 11.23 9.45 9.67
CA ARG A 354 12.48 9.75 8.94
C ARG A 354 13.24 10.92 9.53
N LEU A 355 12.52 11.87 10.12
CA LEU A 355 13.11 13.06 10.74
C LEU A 355 13.90 12.73 12.00
N LEU A 356 13.62 11.59 12.65
CA LEU A 356 14.34 11.14 13.85
C LEU A 356 15.81 10.81 13.59
N ALA A 357 16.23 10.71 12.32
CA ALA A 357 17.64 10.57 11.95
C ALA A 357 18.48 11.80 12.31
N ARG A 358 17.86 12.98 12.39
CA ARG A 358 18.52 14.25 12.71
C ARG A 358 17.92 14.86 13.98
N PRO A 359 18.72 15.02 15.06
CA PRO A 359 18.24 15.61 16.30
C PRO A 359 17.57 16.97 16.09
N GLY A 360 16.40 17.20 16.70
CA GLY A 360 15.66 18.47 16.61
C GLY A 360 14.78 18.63 15.36
N ALA A 361 14.88 17.75 14.36
CA ALA A 361 14.14 17.90 13.12
C ALA A 361 12.62 17.72 13.29
N VAL A 362 12.19 16.75 14.11
CA VAL A 362 10.77 16.55 14.43
C VAL A 362 10.22 17.78 15.15
N GLU A 363 10.93 18.30 16.15
CA GLU A 363 10.52 19.48 16.91
C GLU A 363 10.40 20.71 16.01
N LYS A 364 11.34 20.89 15.06
CA LYS A 364 11.27 21.96 14.06
C LYS A 364 10.01 21.83 13.18
N VAL A 365 9.73 20.64 12.66
CA VAL A 365 8.54 20.39 11.83
C VAL A 365 7.25 20.60 12.61
N LEU A 366 7.16 20.10 13.85
CA LEU A 366 6.00 20.32 14.72
C LEU A 366 5.80 21.81 15.04
N ASN A 367 6.87 22.60 15.17
CA ASN A 367 6.78 24.06 15.30
C ASN A 367 6.25 24.72 14.02
N SER A 368 6.72 24.29 12.84
CA SER A 368 6.16 24.77 11.56
C SER A 368 4.67 24.42 11.45
N ILE A 369 4.26 23.20 11.82
CA ILE A 369 2.84 22.80 11.83
C ILE A 369 2.02 23.73 12.74
N LYS A 370 2.53 24.10 13.93
CA LYS A 370 1.83 25.06 14.81
C LYS A 370 1.62 26.41 14.15
N GLN A 371 2.63 26.92 13.45
CA GLN A 371 2.55 28.19 12.73
C GLN A 371 1.52 28.15 11.60
N MET A 372 1.25 26.96 11.03
CA MET A 372 0.19 26.78 10.04
C MET A 372 -1.23 26.87 10.64
N ASN A 373 -1.37 26.87 11.96
CA ASN A 373 -2.64 26.91 12.70
C ASN A 373 -3.71 25.93 12.17
N PRO A 374 -3.40 24.62 12.01
CA PRO A 374 -4.32 23.67 11.42
C PRO A 374 -5.51 23.37 12.34
N LYS A 375 -6.68 23.15 11.72
CA LYS A 375 -7.87 22.63 12.39
C LYS A 375 -7.69 21.16 12.77
N ILE A 376 -6.93 20.40 11.99
CA ILE A 376 -6.59 19.01 12.28
C ILE A 376 -5.23 18.65 11.69
N VAL A 377 -4.49 17.80 12.39
CA VAL A 377 -3.27 17.16 11.90
C VAL A 377 -3.49 15.65 11.91
N THR A 378 -3.38 14.98 10.77
CA THR A 378 -3.44 13.52 10.66
C THR A 378 -2.02 12.95 10.54
N ILE A 379 -1.71 11.98 11.40
CA ILE A 379 -0.41 11.29 11.42
C ILE A 379 -0.69 9.80 11.30
N VAL A 380 -0.12 9.18 10.27
CA VAL A 380 -0.10 7.73 10.10
C VAL A 380 1.33 7.23 10.08
N GLU A 381 1.67 6.35 11.01
CA GLU A 381 3.02 5.85 11.25
C GLU A 381 3.02 4.33 11.48
N GLN A 382 4.15 3.70 11.23
CA GLN A 382 4.37 2.27 11.48
C GLN A 382 4.41 2.00 12.99
N GLU A 383 3.64 1.02 13.46
CA GLU A 383 3.55 0.64 14.88
C GLU A 383 4.67 -0.35 15.25
N ALA A 384 5.89 0.17 15.38
CA ALA A 384 7.07 -0.60 15.77
C ALA A 384 8.11 0.27 16.48
N ASN A 385 8.89 -0.30 17.41
CA ASN A 385 10.02 0.40 18.03
C ASN A 385 11.35 0.05 17.34
N HIS A 386 11.54 0.54 16.11
CA HIS A 386 12.81 0.41 15.38
C HIS A 386 13.83 1.49 15.75
N ASN A 387 13.53 2.37 16.71
CA ASN A 387 14.40 3.46 17.13
C ASN A 387 15.10 3.24 18.49
N ALA A 388 15.04 2.03 19.06
CA ALA A 388 15.78 1.69 20.28
C ALA A 388 17.29 1.99 20.15
N SER A 389 17.97 2.32 21.24
CA SER A 389 19.40 2.66 21.24
C SER A 389 20.30 1.44 21.04
N VAL A 390 19.91 0.29 21.60
CA VAL A 390 20.63 -0.99 21.50
C VAL A 390 20.30 -1.68 20.17
N PHE A 391 21.33 -2.19 19.47
CA PHE A 391 21.16 -2.84 18.18
C PHE A 391 20.31 -4.11 18.25
N MET A 392 20.53 -4.98 19.24
CA MET A 392 19.72 -6.19 19.39
C MET A 392 18.25 -5.91 19.65
N ASP A 393 17.91 -4.87 20.40
CA ASP A 393 16.50 -4.51 20.63
C ASP A 393 15.83 -4.13 19.30
N ARG A 394 16.52 -3.32 18.48
CA ARG A 394 16.05 -2.97 17.13
C ARG A 394 15.94 -4.19 16.23
N PHE A 395 16.96 -5.06 16.23
CA PHE A 395 17.00 -6.25 15.38
C PHE A 395 15.85 -7.21 15.69
N ASN A 396 15.60 -7.47 16.98
CA ASN A 396 14.53 -8.34 17.43
C ASN A 396 13.16 -7.78 17.05
N GLU A 397 12.93 -6.50 17.32
CA GLU A 397 11.66 -5.86 17.01
C GLU A 397 11.42 -5.83 15.49
N ALA A 398 12.44 -5.50 14.70
CA ALA A 398 12.36 -5.55 13.25
C ALA A 398 12.09 -6.96 12.73
N LEU A 399 12.78 -7.98 13.27
CA LEU A 399 12.57 -9.36 12.83
C LEU A 399 11.12 -9.79 13.07
N HIS A 400 10.55 -9.46 14.23
CA HIS A 400 9.16 -9.78 14.50
C HIS A 400 8.19 -8.95 13.65
N TYR A 401 8.39 -7.64 13.53
CA TYR A 401 7.53 -6.75 12.73
C TYR A 401 7.49 -7.18 11.26
N TYR A 402 8.66 -7.32 10.62
CA TYR A 402 8.71 -7.69 9.22
C TYR A 402 8.32 -9.15 8.98
N SER A 403 8.56 -10.07 9.92
CA SER A 403 7.99 -11.42 9.80
C SER A 403 6.47 -11.38 9.70
N THR A 404 5.80 -10.56 10.51
CA THR A 404 4.34 -10.37 10.43
C THR A 404 3.92 -9.71 9.11
N MET A 405 4.64 -8.69 8.63
CA MET A 405 4.35 -8.05 7.35
C MET A 405 4.46 -9.05 6.17
N PHE A 406 5.53 -9.84 6.11
CA PHE A 406 5.72 -10.83 5.05
C PHE A 406 4.73 -12.00 5.13
N ASP A 407 4.34 -12.42 6.34
CA ASP A 407 3.26 -13.41 6.55
C ASP A 407 1.92 -12.89 5.99
N SER A 408 1.59 -11.62 6.22
CA SER A 408 0.38 -11.00 5.66
C SER A 408 0.39 -10.92 4.13
N LEU A 409 1.56 -10.71 3.51
CA LEU A 409 1.71 -10.69 2.06
C LEU A 409 1.55 -12.09 1.44
N GLU A 410 1.99 -13.14 2.13
CA GLU A 410 1.84 -14.53 1.66
C GLU A 410 0.39 -15.01 1.76
N SER A 411 -0.35 -14.57 2.77
CA SER A 411 -1.78 -14.87 2.89
C SER A 411 -2.60 -14.29 1.73
N SER A 412 -2.24 -13.10 1.23
CA SER A 412 -2.86 -12.49 0.03
C SER A 412 -2.72 -13.35 -1.24
N VAL A 413 -1.79 -14.32 -1.27
CA VAL A 413 -1.57 -15.24 -2.39
C VAL A 413 -2.39 -16.54 -2.23
N SER A 414 -2.67 -16.93 -0.98
CA SER A 414 -3.17 -18.26 -0.63
C SER A 414 -4.69 -18.36 -0.54
N THR A 415 -5.42 -17.24 -0.55
CA THR A 415 -6.90 -17.19 -0.58
C THR A 415 -7.52 -17.67 -1.90
N SER A 416 -6.72 -18.19 -2.83
CA SER A 416 -7.15 -18.87 -4.07
C SER A 416 -7.71 -20.29 -3.86
N SER A 417 -7.87 -20.76 -2.61
CA SER A 417 -8.39 -22.11 -2.32
C SER A 417 -9.88 -22.31 -2.61
N THR A 418 -10.66 -21.25 -2.83
CA THR A 418 -11.96 -21.33 -3.49
C THR A 418 -11.75 -21.05 -4.97
N GLY A 419 -11.63 -22.08 -5.80
CA GLY A 419 -11.22 -21.99 -7.22
C GLY A 419 -12.18 -21.26 -8.17
N LEU A 420 -12.60 -20.04 -7.82
CA LEU A 420 -13.50 -19.17 -8.57
C LEU A 420 -12.97 -17.73 -8.71
N THR A 421 -11.79 -17.39 -8.18
CA THR A 421 -11.18 -16.06 -8.37
C THR A 421 -9.69 -16.21 -8.70
N GLN A 422 -9.26 -15.62 -9.81
CA GLN A 422 -7.84 -15.47 -10.17
C GLN A 422 -7.08 -14.79 -9.02
N PRO A 423 -5.75 -14.98 -8.88
CA PRO A 423 -4.98 -14.25 -7.87
C PRO A 423 -5.21 -12.74 -8.05
N ILE A 424 -5.72 -12.09 -7.00
CA ILE A 424 -6.05 -10.66 -6.98
C ILE A 424 -4.79 -9.80 -7.20
N VAL A 425 -3.61 -10.35 -6.92
CA VAL A 425 -2.33 -9.64 -6.98
C VAL A 425 -1.40 -10.29 -8.01
N ASN A 426 -0.83 -9.48 -8.90
CA ASN A 426 0.18 -9.91 -9.85
C ASN A 426 1.46 -10.30 -9.10
N ASN A 427 2.13 -11.38 -9.54
CA ASN A 427 3.41 -11.82 -8.96
C ASN A 427 4.47 -10.71 -8.98
N GLN A 428 4.43 -9.81 -9.97
CA GLN A 428 5.30 -8.64 -10.01
C GLN A 428 5.03 -7.68 -8.84
N ASP A 429 3.77 -7.41 -8.50
CA ASP A 429 3.41 -6.49 -7.41
C ASP A 429 3.86 -7.04 -6.05
N LEU A 430 3.74 -8.36 -5.85
CA LEU A 430 4.23 -9.05 -4.65
C LEU A 430 5.74 -8.88 -4.51
N VAL A 431 6.51 -9.18 -5.56
CA VAL A 431 7.98 -9.05 -5.52
C VAL A 431 8.39 -7.60 -5.25
N MET A 432 7.74 -6.62 -5.88
CA MET A 432 8.04 -5.21 -5.64
C MET A 432 7.67 -4.77 -4.21
N SER A 433 6.58 -5.29 -3.65
CA SER A 433 6.20 -5.09 -2.25
C SER A 433 7.22 -5.70 -1.28
N GLU A 434 7.77 -6.87 -1.61
CA GLU A 434 8.84 -7.50 -0.84
C GLU A 434 10.12 -6.66 -0.88
N VAL A 435 10.48 -6.12 -2.04
CA VAL A 435 11.64 -5.22 -2.19
C VAL A 435 11.41 -3.92 -1.42
N TYR A 436 10.19 -3.38 -1.41
CA TYR A 436 9.82 -2.21 -0.62
C TYR A 436 10.12 -2.43 0.88
N LEU A 437 9.64 -3.54 1.45
CA LEU A 437 9.91 -3.90 2.85
C LEU A 437 11.39 -4.25 3.08
N GLY A 438 12.02 -4.94 2.12
CA GLY A 438 13.44 -5.32 2.16
C GLY A 438 14.37 -4.11 2.26
N ARG A 439 14.06 -3.02 1.56
CA ARG A 439 14.79 -1.75 1.67
C ARG A 439 14.68 -1.15 3.06
N GLN A 440 13.51 -1.22 3.69
CA GLN A 440 13.35 -0.75 5.07
C GLN A 440 14.13 -1.63 6.07
N ILE A 441 14.06 -2.96 5.93
CA ILE A 441 14.88 -3.90 6.72
C ILE A 441 16.36 -3.55 6.61
N CYS A 442 16.84 -3.33 5.38
CA CYS A 442 18.23 -2.93 5.14
C CYS A 442 18.58 -1.64 5.87
N ASN A 443 17.73 -0.62 5.84
CA ASN A 443 18.01 0.64 6.55
C ASN A 443 18.01 0.46 8.08
N VAL A 444 17.02 -0.23 8.64
CA VAL A 444 16.92 -0.48 10.10
C VAL A 444 18.13 -1.26 10.62
N VAL A 445 18.54 -2.30 9.91
CA VAL A 445 19.58 -3.23 10.36
C VAL A 445 20.98 -2.76 9.98
N ALA A 446 21.20 -2.29 8.74
CA ALA A 446 22.55 -2.01 8.26
C ALA A 446 23.07 -0.61 8.58
N CYS A 447 22.19 0.40 8.58
CA CYS A 447 22.60 1.80 8.76
C CYS A 447 22.72 2.20 10.25
N GLU A 448 23.41 3.31 10.50
CA GLU A 448 23.45 3.99 11.81
C GLU A 448 23.48 5.51 11.62
N GLY A 449 23.45 6.28 12.71
CA GLY A 449 23.57 7.73 12.65
C GLY A 449 22.48 8.38 11.79
N VAL A 450 22.87 9.34 10.94
CA VAL A 450 21.96 10.08 10.06
C VAL A 450 21.49 9.26 8.85
N ASP A 451 22.23 8.21 8.48
CA ASP A 451 21.92 7.35 7.33
C ASP A 451 20.80 6.35 7.66
N ARG A 452 20.55 6.10 8.95
CA ARG A 452 19.41 5.31 9.42
C ARG A 452 18.19 6.20 9.56
N VAL A 453 17.30 6.14 8.57
CA VAL A 453 16.09 6.95 8.46
C VAL A 453 14.81 6.19 8.83
N GLU A 454 14.77 4.87 8.71
CA GLU A 454 13.62 4.03 9.09
C GLU A 454 13.58 3.85 10.62
N ARG A 455 13.30 4.94 11.34
CA ARG A 455 13.33 5.04 12.79
C ARG A 455 11.93 5.03 13.38
N HIS A 456 11.17 3.96 13.13
CA HIS A 456 9.81 3.84 13.64
C HIS A 456 9.76 3.94 15.17
N GLU A 457 8.71 4.60 15.65
CA GLU A 457 8.34 4.71 17.05
C GLU A 457 6.86 4.32 17.19
N THR A 458 6.52 3.74 18.33
CA THR A 458 5.14 3.34 18.65
C THR A 458 4.21 4.54 18.77
N LEU A 459 2.90 4.31 18.63
CA LEU A 459 1.86 5.30 18.86
C LEU A 459 1.99 5.97 20.22
N SER A 460 2.38 5.21 21.26
CA SER A 460 2.61 5.76 22.60
C SER A 460 3.73 6.82 22.63
N GLN A 461 4.81 6.60 21.87
CA GLN A 461 5.92 7.54 21.75
C GLN A 461 5.51 8.77 20.92
N TRP A 462 4.79 8.56 19.81
CA TRP A 462 4.23 9.66 19.02
C TRP A 462 3.26 10.53 19.83
N ARG A 463 2.42 9.93 20.68
CA ARG A 463 1.53 10.68 21.58
C ARG A 463 2.32 11.59 22.52
N VAL A 464 3.40 11.09 23.12
CA VAL A 464 4.27 11.91 23.98
C VAL A 464 4.84 13.10 23.21
N ARG A 465 5.31 12.89 21.99
CA ARG A 465 5.86 13.97 21.13
C ARG A 465 4.81 15.03 20.81
N MET A 466 3.63 14.60 20.36
CA MET A 466 2.54 15.50 19.98
C MET A 466 2.03 16.31 21.18
N ASN A 467 1.82 15.64 22.33
CA ASN A 467 1.42 16.30 23.56
C ASN A 467 2.43 17.34 24.05
N SER A 468 3.73 16.99 23.98
CA SER A 468 4.83 17.87 24.36
C SER A 468 4.99 19.05 23.40
N ALA A 469 4.62 18.87 22.13
CA ALA A 469 4.67 19.92 21.12
C ALA A 469 3.50 20.90 21.21
N GLY A 470 2.47 20.62 22.02
CA GLY A 470 1.32 21.52 22.22
C GLY A 470 0.05 21.09 21.46
N PHE A 471 -0.06 19.80 21.10
CA PHE A 471 -1.25 19.25 20.47
C PHE A 471 -2.06 18.40 21.45
N ASP A 472 -3.38 18.37 21.27
CA ASP A 472 -4.30 17.45 21.93
C ASP A 472 -4.78 16.37 20.96
N PRO A 473 -5.02 15.14 21.44
CA PRO A 473 -5.58 14.08 20.61
C PRO A 473 -7.00 14.45 20.15
N ALA A 474 -7.27 14.18 18.87
CA ALA A 474 -8.61 14.18 18.30
C ALA A 474 -9.02 12.75 17.98
N HIS A 475 -10.22 12.37 18.44
CA HIS A 475 -10.70 11.01 18.27
C HIS A 475 -11.15 10.78 16.83
N LEU A 476 -10.66 9.71 16.22
CA LEU A 476 -11.16 9.20 14.95
C LEU A 476 -12.58 8.66 15.17
N GLY A 477 -13.52 9.15 14.36
CA GLY A 477 -14.93 8.83 14.51
C GLY A 477 -15.28 7.40 14.09
N SER A 478 -16.48 6.95 14.46
CA SER A 478 -17.00 5.62 14.09
C SER A 478 -17.07 5.38 12.58
N ASN A 479 -17.12 6.45 11.78
CA ASN A 479 -17.12 6.34 10.32
C ASN A 479 -15.78 5.87 9.80
N ALA A 480 -14.67 6.37 10.36
CA ALA A 480 -13.32 5.95 9.99
C ALA A 480 -13.12 4.47 10.33
N PHE A 481 -13.57 4.04 11.51
CA PHE A 481 -13.55 2.63 11.91
C PHE A 481 -14.34 1.73 10.96
N LYS A 482 -15.56 2.14 10.58
CA LYS A 482 -16.43 1.37 9.67
C LYS A 482 -15.84 1.27 8.26
N GLN A 483 -15.31 2.37 7.72
CA GLN A 483 -14.66 2.38 6.40
C GLN A 483 -13.41 1.49 6.39
N ALA A 484 -12.58 1.61 7.42
CA ALA A 484 -11.40 0.75 7.57
C ALA A 484 -11.80 -0.72 7.69
N SER A 485 -12.83 -1.05 8.47
CA SER A 485 -13.34 -2.42 8.60
C SER A 485 -13.87 -2.96 7.27
N MET A 486 -14.61 -2.14 6.50
CA MET A 486 -15.12 -2.50 5.18
C MET A 486 -13.98 -2.77 4.19
N LEU A 487 -12.96 -1.90 4.17
CA LEU A 487 -11.77 -2.09 3.34
C LEU A 487 -11.13 -3.46 3.60
N LEU A 488 -10.91 -3.83 4.86
CA LEU A 488 -10.28 -5.11 5.19
C LEU A 488 -11.16 -6.31 4.84
N ALA A 489 -12.48 -6.19 5.01
CA ALA A 489 -13.43 -7.23 4.62
C ALA A 489 -13.38 -7.49 3.11
N LEU A 490 -13.20 -6.45 2.29
CA LEU A 490 -13.08 -6.58 0.83
C LEU A 490 -11.73 -7.15 0.38
N PHE A 491 -10.63 -6.86 1.07
CA PHE A 491 -9.28 -7.28 0.66
C PHE A 491 -8.98 -8.77 0.85
N ALA A 492 -9.50 -9.40 1.90
CA ALA A 492 -9.13 -10.78 2.24
C ALA A 492 -10.31 -11.60 2.82
N GLY A 493 -11.55 -11.19 2.56
CA GLY A 493 -12.71 -11.77 3.22
C GLY A 493 -12.72 -11.56 4.75
N GLY A 494 -11.88 -10.63 5.25
CA GLY A 494 -11.68 -10.35 6.67
C GLY A 494 -10.79 -11.35 7.41
N ASP A 495 -10.10 -12.27 6.74
CA ASP A 495 -9.17 -13.17 7.42
C ASP A 495 -7.79 -12.51 7.65
N GLY A 496 -7.22 -12.75 8.83
CA GLY A 496 -5.94 -12.19 9.27
C GLY A 496 -5.94 -10.70 9.62
N TYR A 497 -6.29 -9.80 8.70
CA TYR A 497 -6.25 -8.34 8.92
C TYR A 497 -7.31 -7.88 9.93
N ARG A 498 -6.96 -6.93 10.81
CA ARG A 498 -7.87 -6.37 11.83
C ARG A 498 -7.70 -4.87 12.01
N VAL A 499 -8.81 -4.18 12.24
CA VAL A 499 -8.82 -2.81 12.77
C VAL A 499 -9.11 -2.86 14.26
N GLU A 500 -8.35 -2.12 15.03
CA GLU A 500 -8.58 -1.91 16.46
C GLU A 500 -8.63 -0.41 16.78
N GLU A 501 -9.48 -0.06 17.75
CA GLU A 501 -9.53 1.28 18.33
C GLU A 501 -8.61 1.32 19.56
N ASN A 502 -7.85 2.41 19.69
CA ASN A 502 -6.93 2.62 20.79
C ASN A 502 -6.94 4.09 21.17
N ASP A 503 -7.67 4.45 22.23
CA ASP A 503 -7.74 5.81 22.79
C ASP A 503 -7.94 6.90 21.72
N GLY A 504 -8.97 6.75 20.89
CA GLY A 504 -9.31 7.66 19.80
C GLY A 504 -8.45 7.53 18.54
N CYS A 505 -7.47 6.64 18.52
CA CYS A 505 -6.69 6.29 17.34
C CYS A 505 -7.18 4.96 16.74
N LEU A 506 -6.81 4.69 15.49
CA LEU A 506 -7.13 3.44 14.80
C LEU A 506 -5.84 2.74 14.42
N MET A 507 -5.74 1.44 14.69
CA MET A 507 -4.59 0.64 14.28
C MET A 507 -5.03 -0.47 13.34
N LEU A 508 -4.22 -0.69 12.30
CA LEU A 508 -4.33 -1.83 11.41
C LEU A 508 -3.27 -2.85 11.85
N GLY A 509 -3.72 -4.06 12.14
CA GLY A 509 -2.88 -5.18 12.50
C GLY A 509 -3.08 -6.39 11.60
N TRP A 510 -2.12 -7.31 11.68
CA TRP A 510 -2.22 -8.67 11.16
C TRP A 510 -2.27 -9.65 12.33
N HIS A 511 -3.34 -10.43 12.39
CA HIS A 511 -3.72 -11.24 13.53
C HIS A 511 -3.78 -10.42 14.83
N THR A 512 -2.81 -10.59 15.73
CA THR A 512 -2.77 -9.95 17.04
C THR A 512 -1.72 -8.84 17.13
N ARG A 513 -0.98 -8.59 16.05
CA ARG A 513 0.08 -7.58 16.03
C ARG A 513 -0.42 -6.32 15.31
N PRO A 514 -0.49 -5.17 16.00
CA PRO A 514 -0.65 -3.87 15.36
C PRO A 514 0.57 -3.56 14.48
N LEU A 515 0.34 -2.99 13.30
CA LEU A 515 1.40 -2.70 12.32
C LEU A 515 1.42 -1.25 11.86
N ILE A 516 0.26 -0.59 11.82
CA ILE A 516 0.11 0.81 11.44
C ILE A 516 -0.84 1.48 12.40
N ALA A 517 -0.50 2.70 12.83
CA ALA A 517 -1.37 3.52 13.65
C ALA A 517 -1.72 4.82 12.94
N THR A 518 -3.02 5.11 12.83
CA THR A 518 -3.55 6.41 12.41
C THR A 518 -4.01 7.17 13.65
N SER A 519 -3.54 8.41 13.79
CA SER A 519 -3.90 9.33 14.86
C SER A 519 -4.27 10.71 14.30
N ALA A 520 -5.10 11.44 15.02
CA ALA A 520 -5.48 12.80 14.69
C ALA A 520 -5.25 13.74 15.87
N TRP A 521 -4.95 15.00 15.57
CA TRP A 521 -4.48 15.97 16.56
C TRP A 521 -5.02 17.38 16.28
N ARG A 522 -5.16 18.18 17.32
CA ARG A 522 -5.55 19.60 17.26
C ARG A 522 -4.59 20.43 18.08
N LEU A 523 -4.44 21.71 17.75
CA LEU A 523 -3.70 22.62 18.61
C LEU A 523 -4.44 22.80 19.94
N LYS A 524 -3.69 22.74 21.05
CA LYS A 524 -4.20 23.12 22.36
C LYS A 524 -4.74 24.53 22.32
N ALA A 525 -5.94 24.75 22.84
CA ALA A 525 -6.46 26.09 23.01
C ALA A 525 -5.56 26.86 23.98
N ALA A 526 -5.31 28.14 23.71
CA ALA A 526 -4.42 28.99 24.51
C ALA A 526 -4.87 29.24 25.97
N GLY A 527 -5.89 28.53 26.47
CA GLY A 527 -6.47 28.67 27.81
C GLY A 527 -6.17 27.53 28.79
N ASP A 528 -5.62 26.40 28.35
CA ASP A 528 -5.38 25.22 29.22
C ASP A 528 -3.93 25.07 29.67
N ALA A 529 -3.08 26.05 29.35
CA ALA A 529 -1.67 26.10 29.72
C ALA A 529 -1.43 27.03 30.92
N GLU A 530 -2.21 26.88 31.99
CA GLU A 530 -1.90 27.35 33.36
C GLU A 530 -3.07 27.00 34.29
N LEU A 531 -2.99 25.87 34.99
CA LEU A 531 -3.60 25.65 36.31
C LEU A 531 -2.84 24.57 37.08
#